data_AF-A0A2V0RLM8-F1
#
_entry.id   AF-A0A2V0RLM8-F1
#
_cell.length_a   1.000
_cell.length_b   1.000
_cell.length_c   1.000
_cell.angle_alpha   90.00
_cell.angle_beta   90.00
_cell.angle_gamma   90.00
#
_symmetry.space_group_name_H-M   'P 1'
#
loop_
_entity.id
_entity.type
_entity.pdbx_description
1 polymer ?
#
loop_
_entity_poly.entity_id
_entity_poly.type
_entity_poly.pdbx_seq_one_letter_code
_entity_poly.pdbx_strand_id
1 'polypeptide(L)'
;MTVLEDTKRYAIDIAEASLNAFQKQARGTIQAPANAENVRLFTAKGGSAVTLASTTDSACVIFDPEATLRNGQLNVVVYERDAGVVTAVQSVNLGRPSEEFLSAGVLSSGLKVFNSSGVDVIGGTQSAAVLSSVPRDVSTMTSTDLSNFCPNHERDLASGVVSREDSTLTLALTSHYGTKMCLARQNTQGNLVQRVWDDGIGARRTTSGQSLGPSAVTVFDALTGTARSDAQIIAGLASDGSTSMAGTNLIDTANLDAANNPLTLATFSASFEGTFSFVGPNTGDTNFTMDMTALALDAAGVVITSLEMRDVKPITSGENFIIRASGSLTSATLPIHRVIFAVRDESTTLSNLDFSPADSSTKITAFEETSDLPARAVHATVLEGLNASATLNLGSFAVLTGVPDSTNVFISQSSSDDTVYDDNAVKLFLRSITKVMPRAFTIDGHSSFTRELTAMYGSEETTVAFQAMSFAKTADRVKKLAKIAKSAGRDMARVLAELEPMMDVAGASMSMLPGPAGMAGTAMASGANLSRRMRGM
;
A
#
# COMPACT_ATOMS: atom_id res chain seq x y z
N MET A 1 -20.09 22.59 -27.35
CA MET A 1 -18.99 21.61 -27.29
C MET A 1 -19.58 20.24 -27.55
N THR A 2 -18.85 19.39 -28.26
CA THR A 2 -19.29 18.01 -28.49
C THR A 2 -18.95 17.16 -27.26
N VAL A 3 -19.75 16.11 -27.00
CA VAL A 3 -19.49 15.12 -25.92
C VAL A 3 -18.05 14.59 -25.97
N LEU A 4 -17.47 14.53 -27.17
CA LEU A 4 -16.10 14.10 -27.39
C LEU A 4 -15.05 15.10 -26.90
N GLU A 5 -15.22 16.39 -27.17
CA GLU A 5 -14.35 17.45 -26.68
C GLU A 5 -14.41 17.53 -25.15
N ASP A 6 -15.60 17.40 -24.58
CA ASP A 6 -15.81 17.39 -23.12
C ASP A 6 -15.17 16.15 -22.48
N THR A 7 -15.29 14.98 -23.11
CA THR A 7 -14.64 13.74 -22.65
C THR A 7 -13.10 13.84 -22.73
N LYS A 8 -12.57 14.40 -23.82
CA LYS A 8 -11.12 14.62 -23.97
C LYS A 8 -10.62 15.57 -22.87
N ARG A 9 -11.28 16.70 -22.69
CA ARG A 9 -10.92 17.70 -21.68
C ARG A 9 -10.97 17.09 -20.28
N TYR A 10 -12.02 16.36 -19.96
CA TYR A 10 -12.15 15.64 -18.69
C TYR A 10 -11.01 14.64 -18.46
N ALA A 11 -10.66 13.83 -19.47
CA ALA A 11 -9.57 12.87 -19.36
C ALA A 11 -8.20 13.54 -19.13
N ILE A 12 -7.95 14.67 -19.79
CA ILE A 12 -6.75 15.49 -19.59
C ILE A 12 -6.75 16.08 -18.17
N ASP A 13 -7.87 16.63 -17.71
CA ASP A 13 -7.98 17.21 -16.37
C ASP A 13 -7.70 16.18 -15.27
N ILE A 14 -8.21 14.95 -15.42
CA ILE A 14 -7.89 13.84 -14.52
C ILE A 14 -6.41 13.50 -14.60
N ALA A 15 -5.84 13.34 -15.80
CA ALA A 15 -4.45 12.96 -15.97
C ALA A 15 -3.50 14.02 -15.36
N GLU A 16 -3.74 15.30 -15.61
CA GLU A 16 -2.97 16.39 -14.99
C GLU A 16 -3.12 16.42 -13.47
N ALA A 17 -4.34 16.26 -12.95
CA ALA A 17 -4.57 16.21 -11.51
C ALA A 17 -3.86 15.02 -10.85
N SER A 18 -3.73 13.91 -11.57
CA SER A 18 -3.13 12.67 -11.08
C SER A 18 -1.61 12.67 -11.17
N LEU A 19 -1.06 13.18 -12.27
CA LEU A 19 0.37 13.10 -12.59
C LEU A 19 1.16 14.33 -12.13
N ASN A 20 0.51 15.49 -12.03
CA ASN A 20 1.15 16.72 -11.57
C ASN A 20 0.52 17.20 -10.25
N ALA A 21 0.18 16.25 -9.39
CA ALA A 21 -0.49 16.55 -8.14
C ALA A 21 0.35 17.47 -7.26
N PHE A 22 1.69 17.47 -7.33
CA PHE A 22 2.53 18.43 -6.60
C PHE A 22 2.19 19.90 -6.92
N GLN A 23 1.78 20.21 -8.16
CA GLN A 23 1.42 21.56 -8.59
C GLN A 23 -0.11 21.78 -8.62
N LYS A 24 -0.87 20.86 -9.22
CA LYS A 24 -2.34 20.94 -9.36
C LYS A 24 -3.04 20.22 -8.21
N GLN A 25 -4.02 20.85 -7.58
CA GLN A 25 -4.82 20.23 -6.51
C GLN A 25 -6.25 19.98 -7.00
N ALA A 26 -6.71 18.74 -6.86
CA ALA A 26 -8.13 18.41 -6.95
C ALA A 26 -8.79 18.68 -5.58
N ARG A 27 -9.88 19.44 -5.58
CA ARG A 27 -10.62 19.84 -4.36
C ARG A 27 -12.08 19.39 -4.40
N GLY A 28 -12.36 18.23 -5.01
CA GLY A 28 -13.71 17.70 -5.18
C GLY A 28 -14.47 18.23 -6.40
N THR A 29 -13.86 19.11 -7.20
CA THR A 29 -14.47 19.71 -8.39
C THR A 29 -14.53 18.76 -9.59
N ILE A 30 -13.64 17.76 -9.64
CA ILE A 30 -13.53 16.80 -10.73
C ILE A 30 -14.21 15.50 -10.29
N GLN A 31 -15.08 14.95 -11.14
CA GLN A 31 -15.67 13.63 -10.93
C GLN A 31 -14.59 12.54 -11.02
N ALA A 32 -14.73 11.47 -10.23
CA ALA A 32 -13.85 10.33 -10.35
C ALA A 32 -14.09 9.58 -11.68
N PRO A 33 -13.06 9.01 -12.33
CA PRO A 33 -13.17 8.26 -13.60
C PRO A 33 -13.90 6.90 -13.49
N ALA A 34 -14.68 6.69 -12.42
CA ALA A 34 -15.39 5.46 -12.11
C ALA A 34 -16.90 5.74 -11.99
N ASN A 35 -17.72 4.78 -12.45
CA ASN A 35 -19.20 4.83 -12.58
C ASN A 35 -19.97 4.93 -11.23
N ALA A 36 -19.38 5.48 -10.18
CA ALA A 36 -20.02 5.69 -8.90
C ALA A 36 -20.50 7.14 -8.81
N GLU A 37 -21.81 7.31 -8.62
CA GLU A 37 -22.42 8.61 -8.37
C GLU A 37 -21.80 9.26 -7.12
N ASN A 38 -21.62 10.58 -7.16
CA ASN A 38 -21.11 11.40 -6.04
C ASN A 38 -19.66 11.10 -5.59
N VAL A 39 -18.88 10.34 -6.36
CA VAL A 39 -17.45 10.16 -6.09
C VAL A 39 -16.63 11.25 -6.79
N ARG A 40 -15.79 11.95 -6.03
CA ARG A 40 -14.98 13.07 -6.52
C ARG A 40 -13.49 12.85 -6.29
N LEU A 41 -12.67 13.63 -6.99
CA LEU A 41 -11.21 13.63 -6.83
C LEU A 41 -10.75 14.66 -5.80
N PHE A 42 -9.89 14.20 -4.90
CA PHE A 42 -9.26 14.99 -3.85
C PHE A 42 -7.76 14.78 -3.88
N THR A 43 -6.97 15.83 -3.63
CA THR A 43 -5.52 15.70 -3.49
C THR A 43 -5.15 15.88 -2.02
N ALA A 44 -4.66 14.82 -1.39
CA ALA A 44 -3.95 14.88 -0.13
C ALA A 44 -2.48 15.16 -0.41
N LYS A 45 -1.90 16.20 0.23
CA LYS A 45 -0.47 16.50 0.16
C LYS A 45 0.11 16.53 1.56
N GLY A 46 1.31 16.00 1.69
CA GLY A 46 2.14 16.13 2.87
C GLY A 46 3.53 16.62 2.47
N GLY A 47 4.19 17.27 3.42
CA GLY A 47 5.61 17.53 3.30
C GLY A 47 6.16 17.89 4.67
N SER A 48 7.31 17.31 5.01
CA SER A 48 8.02 17.61 6.24
C SER A 48 9.51 17.38 6.06
N ALA A 49 10.30 18.11 6.84
CA ALA A 49 11.69 17.78 7.06
C ALA A 49 11.77 16.77 8.21
N VAL A 50 12.61 15.74 8.04
CA VAL A 50 12.94 14.75 9.05
C VAL A 50 14.43 14.84 9.29
N THR A 51 14.83 15.22 10.50
CA THR A 51 16.23 15.21 10.92
C THR A 51 16.54 13.86 11.55
N LEU A 52 17.54 13.19 10.99
CA LEU A 52 17.99 11.87 11.43
C LEU A 52 18.92 11.99 12.64
N ALA A 53 19.10 10.90 13.36
CA ALA A 53 20.09 10.83 14.43
C ALA A 53 21.52 11.02 13.89
N SER A 54 22.43 11.44 14.78
CA SER A 54 23.83 11.68 14.41
C SER A 54 24.58 10.41 14.00
N THR A 55 24.08 9.24 14.40
CA THR A 55 24.66 7.93 14.10
C THR A 55 24.04 7.28 12.87
N THR A 56 22.99 7.85 12.29
CA THR A 56 22.29 7.28 11.13
C THR A 56 23.15 7.38 9.87
N ASP A 57 23.52 6.23 9.30
CA ASP A 57 24.35 6.12 8.09
C ASP A 57 23.52 5.91 6.82
N SER A 58 22.28 5.46 6.98
CA SER A 58 21.37 5.12 5.90
C SER A 58 19.92 5.23 6.36
N ALA A 59 19.02 5.44 5.40
CA ALA A 59 17.60 5.53 5.68
C ALA A 59 16.77 4.87 4.57
N CYS A 60 15.63 4.30 4.93
CA CYS A 60 14.65 3.77 3.99
C CYS A 60 13.32 4.53 4.17
N VAL A 61 12.88 5.21 3.13
CA VAL A 61 11.63 5.98 3.12
C VAL A 61 10.60 5.18 2.33
N ILE A 62 9.50 4.81 2.99
CA ILE A 62 8.43 3.99 2.41
C ILE A 62 7.11 4.76 2.46
N PHE A 63 6.41 4.77 1.33
CA PHE A 63 5.05 5.26 1.25
C PHE A 63 4.16 4.24 0.54
N ASP A 64 3.31 3.58 1.34
CA ASP A 64 2.22 2.72 0.88
C ASP A 64 0.89 3.46 1.02
N PRO A 65 0.41 4.15 -0.04
CA PRO A 65 -0.77 4.98 0.05
C PRO A 65 -2.05 4.18 0.31
N GLU A 66 -2.10 2.89 -0.05
CA GLU A 66 -3.31 2.10 0.15
C GLU A 66 -3.44 1.58 1.57
N ALA A 67 -2.33 1.08 2.15
CA ALA A 67 -2.32 0.61 3.53
C ALA A 67 -2.57 1.77 4.51
N THR A 68 -1.92 2.91 4.27
CA THR A 68 -1.99 4.06 5.18
C THR A 68 -3.30 4.83 5.06
N LEU A 69 -3.93 4.87 3.87
CA LEU A 69 -5.28 5.45 3.72
C LEU A 69 -6.31 4.73 4.58
N ARG A 70 -6.21 3.41 4.69
CA ARG A 70 -7.16 2.56 5.41
C ARG A 70 -6.96 2.64 6.92
N ASN A 71 -5.73 2.86 7.38
CA ASN A 71 -5.39 3.04 8.79
C ASN A 71 -5.67 4.44 9.36
N GLY A 72 -6.65 5.17 8.81
CA GLY A 72 -7.11 6.47 9.36
C GLY A 72 -6.30 7.70 8.97
N GLN A 73 -5.03 7.57 8.56
CA GLN A 73 -4.25 8.70 8.03
C GLN A 73 -3.12 8.24 7.10
N LEU A 74 -3.08 8.82 5.89
CA LEU A 74 -1.96 8.65 4.97
C LEU A 74 -0.66 9.13 5.64
N ASN A 75 0.39 8.33 5.61
CA ASN A 75 1.69 8.71 6.13
C ASN A 75 2.83 8.08 5.33
N VAL A 76 3.99 8.73 5.40
CA VAL A 76 5.28 8.20 4.92
C VAL A 76 6.06 7.74 6.15
N VAL A 77 6.62 6.55 6.10
CA VAL A 77 7.44 5.98 7.18
C VAL A 77 8.90 6.08 6.79
N VAL A 78 9.73 6.53 7.73
CA VAL A 78 11.19 6.64 7.58
C VAL A 78 11.83 5.68 8.58
N TYR A 79 12.56 4.69 8.07
CA TYR A 79 13.39 3.80 8.86
C TYR A 79 14.81 4.35 8.87
N GLU A 80 15.28 4.77 10.03
CA GLU A 80 16.66 5.17 10.25
C GLU A 80 17.51 3.94 10.55
N ARG A 81 18.71 3.90 9.96
CA ARG A 81 19.62 2.78 10.14
C ARG A 81 21.03 3.23 10.47
N ASP A 82 21.67 2.39 11.28
CA ASP A 82 23.10 2.44 11.56
C ASP A 82 23.67 1.04 11.31
N ALA A 83 24.66 0.93 10.43
CA ALA A 83 25.24 -0.32 9.97
C ALA A 83 24.20 -1.36 9.49
N GLY A 84 23.12 -0.87 8.85
CA GLY A 84 22.04 -1.71 8.32
C GLY A 84 20.99 -2.16 9.33
N VAL A 85 21.13 -1.83 10.62
CA VAL A 85 20.14 -2.12 11.67
C VAL A 85 19.25 -0.92 11.88
N VAL A 86 17.94 -1.14 12.02
CA VAL A 86 16.97 -0.05 12.26
C VAL A 86 17.13 0.46 13.69
N THR A 87 17.43 1.76 13.83
CA THR A 87 17.66 2.41 15.13
C THR A 87 16.51 3.32 15.55
N ALA A 88 15.75 3.84 14.58
CA ALA A 88 14.57 4.66 14.84
C ALA A 88 13.57 4.55 13.69
N VAL A 89 12.29 4.74 14.01
CA VAL A 89 11.21 4.85 13.02
C VAL A 89 10.51 6.19 13.21
N GLN A 90 10.43 6.98 12.14
CA GLN A 90 9.69 8.23 12.11
C GLN A 90 8.54 8.14 11.10
N SER A 91 7.48 8.93 11.30
CA SER A 91 6.39 9.04 10.34
C SER A 91 6.06 10.49 10.02
N VAL A 92 5.71 10.75 8.76
CA VAL A 92 5.28 12.05 8.26
C VAL A 92 3.89 11.90 7.69
N ASN A 93 2.91 12.52 8.35
CA ASN A 93 1.53 12.46 7.93
C ASN A 93 1.27 13.34 6.69
N LEU A 94 0.42 12.84 5.81
CA LEU A 94 -0.05 13.53 4.62
C LEU A 94 -1.43 14.09 4.86
N GLY A 95 -1.58 15.40 4.66
CA GLY A 95 -2.88 16.05 4.68
C GLY A 95 -3.66 15.78 5.97
N ARG A 96 -4.95 15.52 5.81
CA ARG A 96 -5.89 15.31 6.91
C ARG A 96 -6.20 13.83 7.10
N PRO A 97 -6.73 13.43 8.26
CA PRO A 97 -7.20 12.07 8.49
C PRO A 97 -8.18 11.61 7.40
N SER A 98 -8.11 10.33 7.02
CA SER A 98 -8.97 9.73 6.01
C SER A 98 -10.43 9.61 6.45
N GLU A 99 -10.68 9.73 7.76
CA GLU A 99 -12.00 9.79 8.40
C GLU A 99 -12.88 10.94 7.90
N GLU A 100 -12.33 11.93 7.19
CA GLU A 100 -13.13 12.95 6.52
C GLU A 100 -14.00 12.39 5.38
N PHE A 101 -13.67 11.19 4.89
CA PHE A 101 -14.41 10.48 3.84
C PHE A 101 -15.28 9.38 4.45
N LEU A 102 -16.48 9.18 3.89
CA LEU A 102 -17.26 7.97 4.12
C LEU A 102 -16.53 6.76 3.51
N SER A 103 -16.04 6.95 2.29
CA SER A 103 -15.27 5.96 1.55
C SER A 103 -14.24 6.64 0.68
N ALA A 104 -13.03 6.10 0.62
CA ALA A 104 -11.94 6.65 -0.18
C ALA A 104 -11.13 5.54 -0.87
N GLY A 105 -10.59 5.82 -2.05
CA GLY A 105 -9.70 4.94 -2.80
C GLY A 105 -8.55 5.75 -3.40
N VAL A 106 -7.40 5.10 -3.60
CA VAL A 106 -6.23 5.75 -4.19
C VAL A 106 -6.30 5.65 -5.71
N LEU A 107 -6.22 6.78 -6.42
CA LEU A 107 -6.10 6.84 -7.88
C LEU A 107 -4.65 7.00 -8.30
N SER A 108 -3.92 7.89 -7.65
CA SER A 108 -2.50 8.13 -7.89
C SER A 108 -1.78 8.50 -6.62
N SER A 109 -0.47 8.32 -6.60
CA SER A 109 0.39 8.67 -5.48
C SER A 109 1.78 9.04 -5.98
N GLY A 110 2.47 9.84 -5.18
CA GLY A 110 3.86 10.17 -5.43
C GLY A 110 4.63 10.50 -4.16
N LEU A 111 5.93 10.23 -4.22
CA LEU A 111 6.88 10.49 -3.15
C LEU A 111 8.10 11.17 -3.76
N LYS A 112 8.48 12.30 -3.19
CA LYS A 112 9.68 13.07 -3.48
C LYS A 112 10.55 13.09 -2.24
N VAL A 113 11.81 12.73 -2.38
CA VAL A 113 12.78 12.70 -1.28
C VAL A 113 13.99 13.53 -1.68
N PHE A 114 14.37 14.46 -0.80
CA PHE A 114 15.52 15.32 -0.99
C PHE A 114 16.38 15.36 0.27
N ASN A 115 17.67 15.06 0.17
CA ASN A 115 18.60 15.23 1.27
C ASN A 115 19.18 16.64 1.28
N SER A 116 18.73 17.51 2.19
CA SER A 116 19.26 18.88 2.30
C SER A 116 20.60 18.98 3.02
N SER A 117 21.06 17.93 3.70
CA SER A 117 22.38 17.96 4.38
C SER A 117 23.56 17.73 3.44
N GLY A 118 23.30 17.47 2.16
CA GLY A 118 24.33 17.22 1.14
C GLY A 118 25.09 18.46 0.67
N VAL A 119 24.72 19.66 1.12
CA VAL A 119 25.32 20.91 0.62
C VAL A 119 26.79 21.08 1.07
N ASP A 120 27.19 20.46 2.20
CA ASP A 120 28.48 20.81 2.81
C ASP A 120 29.68 19.88 2.48
N VAL A 121 29.60 18.53 2.42
CA VAL A 121 30.80 17.71 2.09
C VAL A 121 30.54 16.36 1.36
N ILE A 122 29.57 15.52 1.77
CA ILE A 122 29.26 14.22 1.10
C ILE A 122 27.73 14.03 1.09
N GLY A 123 27.09 13.82 -0.06
CA GLY A 123 25.61 13.75 -0.13
C GLY A 123 25.02 12.37 0.19
N GLY A 124 25.83 11.32 0.09
CA GLY A 124 25.34 9.94 -0.04
C GLY A 124 24.70 9.70 -1.41
N THR A 125 24.22 8.48 -1.61
CA THR A 125 23.49 8.04 -2.81
C THR A 125 22.01 7.82 -2.49
N GLN A 126 21.16 8.11 -3.47
CA GLN A 126 19.73 7.88 -3.44
C GLN A 126 19.34 6.89 -4.54
N SER A 127 18.54 5.90 -4.17
CA SER A 127 17.88 5.01 -5.12
C SER A 127 16.39 4.94 -4.79
N ALA A 128 15.55 5.24 -5.77
CA ALA A 128 14.10 5.28 -5.61
C ALA A 128 13.41 4.35 -6.60
N ALA A 129 12.35 3.70 -6.15
CA ALA A 129 11.57 2.79 -6.98
C ALA A 129 10.09 2.76 -6.62
N VAL A 130 9.29 2.29 -7.58
CA VAL A 130 7.93 1.86 -7.32
C VAL A 130 7.86 0.34 -7.35
N LEU A 131 7.76 -0.25 -6.16
CA LEU A 131 7.63 -1.68 -5.98
C LEU A 131 6.19 -2.09 -6.28
N SER A 132 6.04 -3.08 -7.15
CA SER A 132 4.72 -3.66 -7.49
C SER A 132 4.32 -4.83 -6.58
N SER A 133 5.29 -5.40 -5.86
CA SER A 133 5.10 -6.41 -4.84
C SER A 133 5.76 -5.94 -3.55
N VAL A 134 5.03 -6.03 -2.45
CA VAL A 134 5.50 -5.64 -1.13
C VAL A 134 6.52 -6.65 -0.61
N PRO A 135 7.78 -6.26 -0.39
CA PRO A 135 8.72 -7.09 0.37
C PRO A 135 8.19 -7.22 1.80
N ARG A 136 8.38 -8.38 2.43
CA ARG A 136 7.91 -8.60 3.81
C ARG A 136 8.66 -7.72 4.80
N ASP A 137 9.97 -7.60 4.61
CA ASP A 137 10.82 -6.66 5.32
C ASP A 137 11.32 -5.59 4.34
N VAL A 138 10.92 -4.35 4.59
CA VAL A 138 11.40 -3.15 3.88
C VAL A 138 12.29 -2.28 4.76
N SER A 139 12.30 -2.56 6.06
CA SER A 139 12.97 -1.73 7.05
C SER A 139 14.50 -1.82 6.90
N THR A 140 15.00 -2.97 6.43
CA THR A 140 16.41 -3.26 6.18
C THR A 140 16.82 -3.22 4.70
N MET A 141 15.91 -2.85 3.79
CA MET A 141 16.13 -2.89 2.33
C MET A 141 17.30 -2.00 1.86
N THR A 142 18.24 -2.56 1.13
CA THR A 142 19.37 -1.82 0.53
C THR A 142 19.04 -1.30 -0.88
N SER A 143 19.91 -0.44 -1.42
CA SER A 143 19.82 0.01 -2.81
C SER A 143 19.88 -1.16 -3.81
N THR A 144 20.64 -2.22 -3.46
CA THR A 144 20.75 -3.44 -4.25
C THR A 144 19.46 -4.25 -4.21
N ASP A 145 18.87 -4.42 -3.02
CA ASP A 145 17.59 -5.12 -2.87
C ASP A 145 16.48 -4.42 -3.64
N LEU A 146 16.45 -3.09 -3.58
CA LEU A 146 15.51 -2.26 -4.32
C LEU A 146 15.65 -2.45 -5.85
N SER A 147 16.88 -2.64 -6.36
CA SER A 147 17.08 -3.01 -7.76
C SER A 147 16.55 -4.42 -8.08
N ASN A 148 16.80 -5.39 -7.21
CA ASN A 148 16.38 -6.78 -7.40
C ASN A 148 14.85 -6.96 -7.32
N PHE A 149 14.16 -6.14 -6.52
CA PHE A 149 12.70 -6.16 -6.41
C PHE A 149 12.01 -5.45 -7.59
N CYS A 150 12.75 -4.71 -8.42
CA CYS A 150 12.21 -4.05 -9.60
C CYS A 150 12.30 -4.96 -10.84
N PRO A 151 11.17 -5.45 -11.39
CA PRO A 151 11.22 -6.28 -12.59
C PRO A 151 11.62 -5.49 -13.85
N ASN A 152 11.40 -4.17 -13.85
CA ASN A 152 11.78 -3.29 -14.96
C ASN A 152 12.56 -2.09 -14.44
N HIS A 153 13.89 -2.14 -14.59
CA HIS A 153 14.76 -1.08 -14.09
C HIS A 153 14.57 0.25 -14.83
N GLU A 154 14.28 0.25 -16.13
CA GLU A 154 14.16 1.48 -16.92
C GLU A 154 12.90 2.28 -16.56
N ARG A 155 11.82 1.57 -16.20
CA ARG A 155 10.55 2.21 -15.85
C ARG A 155 10.45 2.49 -14.36
N ASP A 156 10.81 1.52 -13.52
CA ASP A 156 10.40 1.50 -12.12
C ASP A 156 11.52 1.87 -11.14
N LEU A 157 12.75 2.11 -11.62
CA LEU A 157 13.93 2.38 -10.80
C LEU A 157 14.71 3.63 -11.26
N ALA A 158 15.02 4.52 -10.34
CA ALA A 158 16.05 5.54 -10.47
C ALA A 158 17.12 5.23 -9.43
N SER A 159 18.34 4.88 -9.86
CA SER A 159 19.40 4.39 -8.96
C SER A 159 20.67 5.23 -9.06
N GLY A 160 21.41 5.31 -7.94
CA GLY A 160 22.72 5.95 -7.90
C GLY A 160 22.67 7.48 -8.07
N VAL A 161 21.55 8.10 -7.74
CA VAL A 161 21.41 9.56 -7.81
C VAL A 161 22.22 10.17 -6.68
N VAL A 162 23.12 11.09 -7.01
CA VAL A 162 23.92 11.79 -6.01
C VAL A 162 23.02 12.78 -5.28
N SER A 163 22.75 12.49 -4.02
CA SER A 163 21.80 13.23 -3.18
C SER A 163 22.07 14.73 -3.03
N ARG A 164 23.33 15.13 -3.25
CA ARG A 164 23.77 16.52 -3.22
C ARG A 164 23.28 17.29 -4.46
N GLU A 165 23.25 16.63 -5.60
CA GLU A 165 23.05 17.25 -6.91
C GLU A 165 21.58 17.23 -7.33
N ASP A 166 20.86 16.16 -6.99
CA ASP A 166 19.47 15.98 -7.39
C ASP A 166 18.66 15.23 -6.32
N SER A 167 17.34 15.25 -6.47
CA SER A 167 16.40 14.52 -5.63
C SER A 167 15.68 13.47 -6.46
N THR A 168 15.16 12.45 -5.78
CA THR A 168 14.37 11.41 -6.44
C THR A 168 12.87 11.67 -6.29
N LEU A 169 12.12 11.30 -7.32
CA LEU A 169 10.66 11.36 -7.35
C LEU A 169 10.11 10.06 -7.90
N THR A 170 9.16 9.47 -7.19
CA THR A 170 8.41 8.31 -7.66
C THR A 170 6.94 8.67 -7.81
N LEU A 171 6.31 8.14 -8.85
CA LEU A 171 4.93 8.42 -9.19
C LEU A 171 4.26 7.16 -9.75
N ALA A 172 3.05 6.87 -9.30
CA ALA A 172 2.29 5.73 -9.79
C ALA A 172 0.79 6.04 -9.86
N LEU A 173 0.16 5.51 -10.91
CA LEU A 173 -1.30 5.38 -11.00
C LEU A 173 -1.68 3.97 -10.56
N THR A 174 -2.75 3.85 -9.77
CA THR A 174 -3.27 2.54 -9.36
C THR A 174 -3.92 1.84 -10.57
N SER A 175 -3.79 0.52 -10.63
CA SER A 175 -4.34 -0.28 -11.73
C SER A 175 -5.88 -0.25 -11.79
N HIS A 176 -6.51 0.10 -10.67
CA HIS A 176 -7.95 0.20 -10.50
C HIS A 176 -8.47 1.65 -10.59
N TYR A 177 -7.60 2.66 -10.76
CA TYR A 177 -7.99 4.08 -10.90
C TYR A 177 -8.95 4.58 -9.82
N GLY A 178 -8.72 4.19 -8.55
CA GLY A 178 -9.58 4.57 -7.43
C GLY A 178 -10.93 3.83 -7.31
N THR A 179 -11.27 2.93 -8.24
CA THR A 179 -12.54 2.16 -8.16
C THR A 179 -12.66 1.27 -6.91
N LYS A 180 -11.53 0.78 -6.37
CA LYS A 180 -11.48 0.03 -5.12
C LYS A 180 -11.39 0.98 -3.93
N MET A 181 -12.54 1.45 -3.46
CA MET A 181 -12.63 2.29 -2.27
C MET A 181 -12.69 1.44 -0.99
N CYS A 182 -12.08 1.92 0.08
CA CYS A 182 -12.28 1.43 1.44
C CYS A 182 -13.39 2.22 2.13
N LEU A 183 -14.01 1.62 3.14
CA LEU A 183 -14.72 2.40 4.15
C LEU A 183 -13.66 3.11 4.97
N ALA A 184 -13.81 4.42 5.17
CA ALA A 184 -12.84 5.24 5.90
C ALA A 184 -13.39 5.71 7.27
N ARG A 185 -14.54 5.18 7.71
CA ARG A 185 -15.10 5.46 9.02
C ARG A 185 -14.32 4.75 10.13
N GLN A 186 -14.20 5.44 11.27
CA GLN A 186 -13.73 4.83 12.50
C GLN A 186 -14.50 3.54 12.83
N ASN A 187 -13.79 2.53 13.34
CA ASN A 187 -14.33 1.24 13.75
C ASN A 187 -15.00 0.43 12.62
N THR A 188 -14.66 0.70 11.36
CA THR A 188 -15.10 -0.13 10.24
C THR A 188 -13.89 -0.78 9.58
N GLN A 189 -13.92 -2.11 9.47
CA GLN A 189 -12.90 -2.87 8.75
C GLN A 189 -13.43 -3.24 7.37
N GLY A 190 -12.66 -2.97 6.32
CA GLY A 190 -13.03 -3.29 4.94
C GLY A 190 -11.85 -3.80 4.14
N ASN A 191 -12.06 -4.91 3.41
CA ASN A 191 -11.07 -5.60 2.56
C ASN A 191 -9.79 -5.93 3.34
N LEU A 192 -9.92 -6.87 4.27
CA LEU A 192 -8.82 -7.36 5.10
C LEU A 192 -8.14 -8.54 4.41
N VAL A 193 -6.82 -8.46 4.26
CA VAL A 193 -6.00 -9.63 4.01
C VAL A 193 -5.53 -10.17 5.35
N GLN A 194 -5.98 -11.38 5.68
CA GLN A 194 -5.61 -12.06 6.91
C GLN A 194 -4.43 -12.99 6.65
N ARG A 195 -3.34 -12.82 7.40
CA ARG A 195 -2.18 -13.72 7.40
C ARG A 195 -2.09 -14.40 8.76
N VAL A 196 -2.08 -15.73 8.76
CA VAL A 196 -2.11 -16.51 10.00
C VAL A 196 -0.86 -17.37 10.07
N TRP A 197 -0.15 -17.26 11.18
CA TRP A 197 0.80 -18.27 11.62
C TRP A 197 0.20 -19.04 12.80
N ASP A 198 0.25 -20.36 12.72
CA ASP A 198 -0.29 -21.28 13.72
C ASP A 198 0.74 -22.39 13.93
N ASP A 199 1.25 -22.47 15.16
CA ASP A 199 2.24 -23.45 15.58
C ASP A 199 1.64 -24.86 15.68
N GLY A 200 0.30 -24.97 15.83
CA GLY A 200 -0.42 -26.24 15.90
C GLY A 200 -0.51 -27.00 14.57
N ILE A 201 -0.06 -26.39 13.47
CA ILE A 201 -0.09 -27.00 12.14
C ILE A 201 1.20 -27.78 11.87
N GLY A 202 1.09 -29.12 11.80
CA GLY A 202 2.19 -30.00 11.39
C GLY A 202 3.36 -30.01 12.37
N ALA A 203 4.59 -29.92 11.84
CA ALA A 203 5.84 -29.96 12.62
C ALA A 203 6.42 -28.56 12.92
N ARG A 204 5.63 -27.49 12.74
CA ARG A 204 6.09 -26.09 12.88
C ARG A 204 6.67 -25.81 14.25
N ARG A 205 5.98 -26.25 15.30
CA ARG A 205 6.42 -26.12 16.68
C ARG A 205 7.80 -26.72 16.99
N THR A 206 8.14 -27.82 16.32
CA THR A 206 9.41 -28.52 16.54
C THR A 206 10.51 -28.06 15.58
N THR A 207 10.21 -27.09 14.70
CA THR A 207 11.13 -26.61 13.66
C THR A 207 11.63 -25.21 14.03
N SER A 208 12.96 -25.04 14.04
CA SER A 208 13.57 -23.72 14.27
C SER A 208 13.13 -22.71 13.21
N GLY A 209 12.88 -21.46 13.60
CA GLY A 209 12.35 -20.43 12.70
C GLY A 209 10.86 -20.55 12.39
N GLN A 210 10.17 -21.52 12.99
CA GLN A 210 8.76 -21.86 12.71
C GLN A 210 7.91 -22.04 13.98
N SER A 211 8.44 -21.67 15.15
CA SER A 211 7.65 -21.65 16.39
C SER A 211 7.65 -20.25 16.97
N LEU A 212 6.47 -19.80 17.35
CA LEU A 212 6.24 -18.55 18.06
C LEU A 212 6.73 -18.59 19.49
N GLY A 213 6.67 -19.75 20.15
CA GLY A 213 7.06 -19.92 21.55
C GLY A 213 8.27 -20.84 21.73
N PRO A 214 8.59 -21.20 22.99
CA PRO A 214 9.62 -22.18 23.27
C PRO A 214 9.28 -23.56 22.64
N SER A 215 10.24 -24.14 21.92
CA SER A 215 10.09 -25.44 21.25
C SER A 215 10.45 -26.65 22.12
N ALA A 216 11.08 -26.40 23.27
CA ALA A 216 11.47 -27.40 24.26
C ALA A 216 10.85 -27.08 25.63
N VAL A 217 10.80 -28.08 26.51
CA VAL A 217 10.40 -27.88 27.91
C VAL A 217 11.33 -26.83 28.51
N THR A 218 10.74 -25.74 28.96
CA THR A 218 11.46 -24.55 29.42
C THR A 218 11.01 -24.26 30.84
N VAL A 219 11.97 -24.23 31.76
CA VAL A 219 11.73 -23.72 33.11
C VAL A 219 11.67 -22.20 32.99
N PHE A 220 10.59 -21.62 33.49
CA PHE A 220 10.42 -20.19 33.54
C PHE A 220 11.18 -19.62 34.75
N ASP A 221 11.94 -18.55 34.55
CA ASP A 221 12.73 -17.99 35.64
C ASP A 221 11.84 -17.31 36.69
N ALA A 222 12.20 -17.48 37.96
CA ALA A 222 11.45 -17.01 39.12
C ALA A 222 11.26 -15.49 39.11
N LEU A 223 9.99 -15.03 39.05
CA LEU A 223 9.64 -13.69 39.51
C LEU A 223 9.43 -13.71 41.01
N THR A 224 10.36 -13.16 41.79
CA THR A 224 10.09 -12.82 43.19
C THR A 224 9.77 -11.34 43.32
N GLY A 225 8.47 -11.02 43.28
CA GLY A 225 7.90 -9.78 43.82
C GLY A 225 8.26 -8.47 43.12
N THR A 226 8.76 -8.52 41.88
CA THR A 226 9.02 -7.32 41.07
C THR A 226 8.59 -7.57 39.63
N ALA A 227 7.60 -6.81 39.15
CA ALA A 227 7.15 -6.85 37.77
C ALA A 227 8.30 -6.51 36.80
N ARG A 228 8.40 -7.26 35.70
CA ARG A 228 9.35 -6.96 34.61
C ARG A 228 8.96 -5.67 33.91
N SER A 229 9.96 -4.83 33.66
CA SER A 229 9.83 -3.68 32.76
C SER A 229 9.67 -4.14 31.31
N ASP A 230 9.07 -3.30 30.47
CA ASP A 230 8.94 -3.58 29.03
C ASP A 230 10.31 -3.82 28.38
N ALA A 231 11.33 -3.06 28.77
CA ALA A 231 12.70 -3.26 28.28
C ALA A 231 13.25 -4.67 28.59
N GLN A 232 12.96 -5.20 29.78
CA GLN A 232 13.36 -6.56 30.15
C GLN A 232 12.61 -7.61 29.34
N ILE A 233 11.31 -7.41 29.10
CA ILE A 233 10.48 -8.31 28.28
C ILE A 233 10.98 -8.34 26.82
N ILE A 234 11.25 -7.18 26.24
CA ILE A 234 11.71 -7.03 24.85
C ILE A 234 13.08 -7.70 24.65
N ALA A 235 13.98 -7.51 25.61
CA ALA A 235 15.31 -8.09 25.61
C ALA A 235 15.35 -9.57 26.02
N GLY A 236 14.23 -10.12 26.50
CA GLY A 236 14.16 -11.49 27.03
C GLY A 236 15.01 -11.69 28.29
N LEU A 237 15.16 -10.65 29.11
CA LEU A 237 15.97 -10.64 30.32
C LEU A 237 15.15 -11.01 31.55
N ALA A 238 15.81 -11.66 32.52
CA ALA A 238 15.26 -11.85 33.85
C ALA A 238 15.13 -10.51 34.60
N SER A 239 14.38 -10.50 35.71
CA SER A 239 14.16 -9.30 36.53
C SER A 239 15.45 -8.74 37.14
N ASP A 240 16.50 -9.57 37.26
CA ASP A 240 17.84 -9.20 37.72
C ASP A 240 18.79 -8.73 36.60
N GLY A 241 18.34 -8.73 35.34
CA GLY A 241 19.13 -8.33 34.19
C GLY A 241 20.10 -9.40 33.66
N SER A 242 20.02 -10.65 34.15
CA SER A 242 20.81 -11.75 33.61
C SER A 242 20.33 -12.15 32.20
N THR A 243 21.27 -12.55 31.34
CA THR A 243 21.04 -12.99 29.95
C THR A 243 20.54 -14.43 29.85
N SER A 244 20.06 -15.02 30.95
CA SER A 244 19.45 -16.34 30.96
C SER A 244 18.11 -16.28 30.23
N MET A 245 18.14 -16.56 28.92
CA MET A 245 17.01 -16.50 27.99
C MET A 245 15.84 -17.49 28.28
N ALA A 246 15.79 -18.15 29.43
CA ALA A 246 14.81 -19.21 29.65
C ALA A 246 13.50 -18.67 30.25
N GLY A 247 12.52 -18.42 29.38
CA GLY A 247 11.10 -18.47 29.75
C GLY A 247 10.52 -17.20 30.36
N THR A 248 10.45 -16.10 29.61
CA THR A 248 9.58 -14.96 29.94
C THR A 248 8.57 -14.69 28.82
N ASN A 249 9.01 -14.85 27.58
CA ASN A 249 8.19 -14.70 26.39
C ASN A 249 7.52 -16.04 26.05
N LEU A 250 6.19 -16.02 26.06
CA LEU A 250 5.32 -17.14 25.68
C LEU A 250 5.04 -17.15 24.17
N ILE A 251 4.96 -15.97 23.55
CA ILE A 251 4.91 -15.78 22.11
C ILE A 251 5.88 -14.67 21.73
N ASP A 252 6.64 -14.88 20.67
CA ASP A 252 7.49 -13.86 20.07
C ASP A 252 7.62 -14.10 18.57
N THR A 253 7.17 -13.12 17.76
CA THR A 253 7.29 -13.23 16.30
C THR A 253 8.74 -13.12 15.81
N ALA A 254 9.68 -12.64 16.61
CA ALA A 254 11.10 -12.64 16.24
C ALA A 254 11.71 -14.05 16.16
N ASN A 255 11.04 -15.05 16.73
CA ASN A 255 11.41 -16.46 16.59
C ASN A 255 11.07 -17.03 15.20
N LEU A 256 10.23 -16.33 14.42
CA LEU A 256 9.90 -16.72 13.07
C LEU A 256 10.90 -16.13 12.07
N ASP A 257 11.26 -16.92 11.06
CA ASP A 257 11.99 -16.38 9.93
C ASP A 257 11.12 -15.40 9.11
N ALA A 258 11.75 -14.58 8.27
CA ALA A 258 11.03 -13.60 7.44
C ALA A 258 10.01 -14.26 6.48
N ALA A 259 10.22 -15.52 6.10
CA ALA A 259 9.34 -16.26 5.19
C ALA A 259 8.07 -16.80 5.88
N ASN A 260 8.08 -16.91 7.20
CA ASN A 260 7.01 -17.46 8.02
C ASN A 260 6.35 -16.40 8.92
N ASN A 261 7.00 -15.25 9.15
CA ASN A 261 6.42 -14.15 9.91
C ASN A 261 5.15 -13.61 9.20
N PRO A 262 3.99 -13.60 9.88
CA PRO A 262 2.75 -13.09 9.32
C PRO A 262 2.69 -11.56 9.27
N LEU A 263 3.52 -10.87 10.06
CA LEU A 263 3.60 -9.41 10.11
C LEU A 263 4.29 -8.86 8.86
N THR A 264 3.85 -7.69 8.42
CA THR A 264 4.36 -6.99 7.23
C THR A 264 4.42 -5.49 7.46
N LEU A 265 4.99 -4.75 6.51
CA LEU A 265 5.00 -3.29 6.51
C LEU A 265 3.62 -2.62 6.54
N ALA A 266 2.55 -3.37 6.23
CA ALA A 266 1.17 -2.89 6.20
C ALA A 266 0.31 -3.51 7.31
N THR A 267 0.95 -4.16 8.29
CA THR A 267 0.24 -4.73 9.44
C THR A 267 0.07 -3.68 10.52
N PHE A 268 -1.14 -3.15 10.64
CA PHE A 268 -1.51 -2.21 11.71
C PHE A 268 -2.37 -2.84 12.79
N SER A 269 -2.89 -4.05 12.56
CA SER A 269 -3.59 -4.83 13.56
C SER A 269 -3.10 -6.27 13.57
N ALA A 270 -2.86 -6.80 14.76
CA ALA A 270 -2.48 -8.18 14.99
C ALA A 270 -3.32 -8.75 16.13
N SER A 271 -3.83 -9.96 15.97
CA SER A 271 -4.43 -10.73 17.06
C SER A 271 -3.55 -11.93 17.39
N PHE A 272 -3.50 -12.26 18.67
CA PHE A 272 -2.81 -13.43 19.17
C PHE A 272 -3.79 -14.31 19.93
N GLU A 273 -3.55 -15.60 19.86
CA GLU A 273 -4.27 -16.63 20.59
C GLU A 273 -3.25 -17.64 21.08
N GLY A 274 -3.31 -17.95 22.37
CA GLY A 274 -2.37 -18.84 23.03
C GLY A 274 -3.06 -19.71 24.05
N THR A 275 -2.78 -21.00 24.00
CA THR A 275 -3.07 -21.97 25.04
C THR A 275 -1.73 -22.45 25.58
N PHE A 276 -1.46 -22.22 26.85
CA PHE A 276 -0.18 -22.52 27.47
C PHE A 276 -0.39 -23.53 28.59
N SER A 277 0.21 -24.71 28.44
CA SER A 277 0.17 -25.78 29.41
C SER A 277 1.43 -25.74 30.25
N PHE A 278 1.25 -25.73 31.57
CA PHE A 278 2.31 -25.79 32.55
C PHE A 278 2.13 -27.02 33.44
N VAL A 279 3.24 -27.65 33.77
CA VAL A 279 3.28 -28.75 34.74
C VAL A 279 3.62 -28.15 36.10
N GLY A 280 2.67 -28.27 37.04
CA GLY A 280 2.81 -27.81 38.40
C GLY A 280 3.95 -28.54 39.14
N PRO A 281 4.69 -27.86 40.03
CA PRO A 281 5.60 -28.56 40.91
C PRO A 281 4.87 -29.42 41.94
N ASN A 282 5.59 -30.39 42.49
CA ASN A 282 5.17 -31.16 43.66
C ASN A 282 5.25 -30.34 44.98
N THR A 283 4.77 -29.09 44.99
CA THR A 283 4.68 -28.23 46.19
C THR A 283 3.23 -27.89 46.52
N GLY A 284 2.93 -27.61 47.79
CA GLY A 284 1.57 -27.43 48.32
C GLY A 284 0.93 -26.06 48.07
N ASP A 285 1.34 -25.35 47.02
CA ASP A 285 0.81 -24.03 46.67
C ASP A 285 -0.60 -24.18 46.10
N THR A 286 -1.54 -23.34 46.54
CA THR A 286 -2.99 -23.55 46.31
C THR A 286 -3.63 -22.52 45.37
N ASN A 287 -2.96 -21.41 45.06
CA ASN A 287 -3.46 -20.38 44.14
C ASN A 287 -2.31 -19.74 43.36
N PHE A 288 -2.44 -19.69 42.04
CA PHE A 288 -1.46 -19.10 41.14
C PHE A 288 -2.10 -17.94 40.35
N THR A 289 -1.48 -16.77 40.42
CA THR A 289 -1.87 -15.59 39.64
C THR A 289 -0.74 -15.23 38.70
N MET A 290 -1.07 -15.08 37.41
CA MET A 290 -0.14 -14.64 36.38
C MET A 290 -0.67 -13.37 35.73
N ASP A 291 0.12 -12.30 35.84
CA ASP A 291 -0.10 -11.06 35.11
C ASP A 291 0.73 -11.12 33.83
N MET A 292 0.06 -11.02 32.70
CA MET A 292 0.62 -11.18 31.37
C MET A 292 0.48 -9.88 30.59
N THR A 293 1.37 -9.66 29.64
CA THR A 293 1.32 -8.49 28.77
C THR A 293 1.58 -8.91 27.33
N ALA A 294 0.84 -8.31 26.40
CA ALA A 294 1.13 -8.37 24.98
C ALA A 294 1.66 -7.01 24.53
N LEU A 295 2.79 -6.98 23.83
CA LEU A 295 3.44 -5.80 23.31
C LEU A 295 3.49 -5.88 21.78
N ALA A 296 3.13 -4.80 21.11
CA ALA A 296 3.42 -4.60 19.69
C ALA A 296 4.52 -3.55 19.55
N LEU A 297 5.57 -3.90 18.81
CA LEU A 297 6.75 -3.08 18.62
C LEU A 297 6.87 -2.63 17.18
N ASP A 298 7.47 -1.46 16.98
CA ASP A 298 7.93 -1.00 15.68
C ASP A 298 9.22 -1.70 15.24
N ALA A 299 9.76 -1.30 14.09
CA ALA A 299 11.00 -1.84 13.55
C ALA A 299 12.26 -1.53 14.39
N ALA A 300 12.22 -0.47 15.21
CA ALA A 300 13.30 -0.09 16.11
C ALA A 300 13.19 -0.76 17.49
N GLY A 301 12.15 -1.56 17.73
CA GLY A 301 11.89 -2.20 19.02
C GLY A 301 11.22 -1.29 20.05
N VAL A 302 10.63 -0.18 19.62
CA VAL A 302 9.83 0.71 20.48
C VAL A 302 8.41 0.17 20.61
N VAL A 303 7.88 0.14 21.83
CA VAL A 303 6.49 -0.30 22.08
C VAL A 303 5.52 0.74 21.52
N ILE A 304 4.70 0.33 20.56
CA ILE A 304 3.65 1.17 19.95
C ILE A 304 2.35 1.04 20.75
N THR A 305 2.00 -0.19 21.12
CA THR A 305 0.77 -0.48 21.86
C THR A 305 0.97 -1.72 22.73
N SER A 306 0.25 -1.78 23.84
CA SER A 306 0.30 -2.88 24.79
C SER A 306 -1.08 -3.26 25.28
N LEU A 307 -1.22 -4.52 25.67
CA LEU A 307 -2.43 -5.08 26.28
C LEU A 307 -2.04 -5.87 27.52
N GLU A 308 -2.48 -5.40 28.68
CA GLU A 308 -2.30 -6.09 29.95
C GLU A 308 -3.45 -7.08 30.16
N MET A 309 -3.12 -8.28 30.62
CA MET A 309 -4.05 -9.35 30.91
C MET A 309 -3.71 -9.96 32.26
N ARG A 310 -4.73 -10.39 32.99
CA ARG A 310 -4.57 -11.06 34.27
C ARG A 310 -5.40 -12.33 34.28
N ASP A 311 -4.76 -13.46 34.58
CA ASP A 311 -5.45 -14.73 34.80
C ASP A 311 -5.12 -15.26 36.21
N VAL A 312 -6.11 -15.87 36.84
CA VAL A 312 -6.00 -16.44 38.19
C VAL A 312 -6.48 -17.87 38.10
N LYS A 313 -5.59 -18.83 38.41
CA LYS A 313 -5.90 -20.26 38.44
C LYS A 313 -5.62 -20.84 39.83
N PRO A 314 -6.62 -21.44 40.48
CA PRO A 314 -6.34 -22.33 41.60
C PRO A 314 -5.63 -23.58 41.07
N ILE A 315 -4.55 -23.99 41.72
CA ILE A 315 -3.75 -25.17 41.33
C ILE A 315 -3.64 -26.08 42.55
N THR A 316 -3.77 -27.39 42.34
CA THR A 316 -3.43 -28.40 43.34
C THR A 316 -2.04 -28.97 43.02
N SER A 317 -1.27 -29.35 44.05
CA SER A 317 0.09 -29.89 43.89
C SER A 317 0.19 -30.99 42.83
N GLY A 318 1.13 -30.86 41.88
CA GLY A 318 1.37 -31.84 40.82
C GLY A 318 0.33 -31.89 39.69
N GLU A 319 -0.64 -30.97 39.64
CA GLU A 319 -1.60 -30.89 38.53
C GLU A 319 -1.07 -30.03 37.36
N ASN A 320 -1.38 -30.47 36.14
CA ASN A 320 -1.20 -29.65 34.95
C ASN A 320 -2.29 -28.59 34.91
N PHE A 321 -1.95 -27.35 34.56
CA PHE A 321 -2.93 -26.30 34.32
C PHE A 321 -2.70 -25.63 32.98
N ILE A 322 -3.77 -25.05 32.47
CA ILE A 322 -3.80 -24.40 31.15
C ILE A 322 -4.20 -22.95 31.33
N ILE A 323 -3.36 -22.05 30.82
CA ILE A 323 -3.65 -20.64 30.66
C ILE A 323 -4.11 -20.42 29.22
N ARG A 324 -5.17 -19.65 29.06
CA ARG A 324 -5.65 -19.22 27.73
C ARG A 324 -5.59 -17.71 27.67
N ALA A 325 -4.89 -17.18 26.68
CA ALA A 325 -4.82 -15.77 26.43
C ALA A 325 -5.17 -15.50 24.97
N SER A 326 -6.01 -14.51 24.75
CA SER A 326 -6.29 -13.98 23.42
C SER A 326 -6.52 -12.49 23.50
N GLY A 327 -6.13 -11.79 22.45
CA GLY A 327 -6.25 -10.36 22.38
C GLY A 327 -5.90 -9.82 21.00
N SER A 328 -6.15 -8.54 20.80
CA SER A 328 -5.81 -7.81 19.58
C SER A 328 -5.06 -6.53 19.92
N LEU A 329 -3.97 -6.29 19.19
CA LEU A 329 -3.16 -5.09 19.25
C LEU A 329 -3.39 -4.32 17.96
N THR A 330 -3.68 -3.02 18.06
CA THR A 330 -3.91 -2.14 16.91
C THR A 330 -3.08 -0.87 17.06
N SER A 331 -2.43 -0.46 15.98
CA SER A 331 -1.61 0.74 15.87
C SER A 331 -2.23 1.72 14.87
N ALA A 332 -2.38 2.98 15.28
CA ALA A 332 -2.88 4.05 14.40
C ALA A 332 -1.76 4.78 13.63
N THR A 333 -0.49 4.60 14.01
CA THR A 333 0.61 5.46 13.54
C THR A 333 1.68 4.70 12.76
N LEU A 334 2.20 3.60 13.32
CA LEU A 334 3.31 2.84 12.76
C LEU A 334 2.93 1.37 12.53
N PRO A 335 3.44 0.73 11.47
CA PRO A 335 3.27 -0.71 11.29
C PRO A 335 3.87 -1.51 12.46
N ILE A 336 3.21 -2.60 12.81
CA ILE A 336 3.66 -3.54 13.84
C ILE A 336 4.68 -4.49 13.22
N HIS A 337 5.94 -4.44 13.68
CA HIS A 337 7.01 -5.31 13.19
C HIS A 337 7.22 -6.55 14.08
N ARG A 338 7.01 -6.44 15.39
CA ARG A 338 7.14 -7.58 16.32
C ARG A 338 5.99 -7.60 17.30
N VAL A 339 5.46 -8.78 17.59
CA VAL A 339 4.49 -9.02 18.65
C VAL A 339 5.11 -9.95 19.67
N ILE A 340 5.07 -9.53 20.93
CA ILE A 340 5.54 -10.31 22.08
C ILE A 340 4.37 -10.51 23.02
N PHE A 341 4.18 -11.73 23.50
CA PHE A 341 3.31 -12.03 24.62
C PHE A 341 4.18 -12.66 25.71
N ALA A 342 4.17 -12.05 26.90
CA ALA A 342 5.09 -12.41 27.97
C ALA A 342 4.42 -12.33 29.34
N VAL A 343 5.04 -13.00 30.31
CA VAL A 343 4.66 -12.92 31.71
C VAL A 343 5.34 -11.71 32.36
N ARG A 344 4.54 -10.79 32.89
CA ARG A 344 5.01 -9.53 33.47
C ARG A 344 5.24 -9.62 34.97
N ASP A 345 4.26 -10.14 35.71
CA ASP A 345 4.32 -10.24 37.17
C ASP A 345 3.57 -11.48 37.67
N GLU A 346 3.92 -11.92 38.87
CA GLU A 346 3.41 -13.15 39.46
C GLU A 346 3.29 -13.07 40.97
N SER A 347 2.23 -13.69 41.48
CA SER A 347 2.04 -13.82 42.92
C SER A 347 2.88 -14.92 43.57
N THR A 348 3.51 -15.80 42.78
CA THR A 348 4.16 -17.03 43.25
C THR A 348 5.29 -17.44 42.31
N THR A 349 6.42 -17.93 42.84
CA THR A 349 7.66 -18.18 42.11
C THR A 349 7.53 -19.21 40.95
N LEU A 350 7.82 -18.80 39.71
CA LEU A 350 7.86 -19.65 38.49
C LEU A 350 8.92 -20.75 38.44
N SER A 351 9.97 -20.71 39.27
CA SER A 351 11.14 -21.63 39.16
C SER A 351 10.80 -23.11 39.22
N ASN A 352 9.56 -23.42 39.55
CA ASN A 352 9.04 -24.75 39.80
C ASN A 352 8.05 -25.20 38.71
N LEU A 353 7.80 -24.36 37.69
CA LEU A 353 6.84 -24.62 36.62
C LEU A 353 7.56 -24.94 35.31
N ASP A 354 7.25 -26.13 34.79
CA ASP A 354 7.75 -26.58 33.48
C ASP A 354 6.72 -26.26 32.40
N PHE A 355 7.09 -25.43 31.42
CA PHE A 355 6.25 -25.22 30.24
C PHE A 355 6.24 -26.48 29.37
N SER A 356 5.04 -27.01 29.09
CA SER A 356 4.85 -28.14 28.17
C SER A 356 4.58 -27.62 26.76
N PRO A 357 5.57 -27.63 25.85
CA PRO A 357 5.32 -27.30 24.45
C PRO A 357 4.43 -28.35 23.78
N ALA A 358 4.40 -29.61 24.21
CA ALA A 358 3.59 -30.63 23.54
C ALA A 358 2.07 -30.31 23.62
N ASP A 359 1.62 -29.73 24.74
CA ASP A 359 0.20 -29.51 25.05
C ASP A 359 -0.25 -28.05 24.91
N SER A 360 0.69 -27.17 24.61
CA SER A 360 0.41 -25.75 24.38
C SER A 360 -0.08 -25.54 22.93
N SER A 361 -0.44 -24.34 22.51
CA SER A 361 -0.64 -23.95 21.10
C SER A 361 -0.62 -22.43 20.99
N THR A 362 -0.07 -21.90 19.91
CA THR A 362 0.11 -20.46 19.73
C THR A 362 -0.22 -20.10 18.29
N LYS A 363 -0.89 -18.97 18.13
CA LYS A 363 -1.36 -18.48 16.85
C LYS A 363 -1.29 -16.97 16.83
N ILE A 364 -0.74 -16.43 15.76
CA ILE A 364 -0.76 -15.01 15.46
C ILE A 364 -1.45 -14.79 14.12
N THR A 365 -2.37 -13.85 14.12
CA THR A 365 -3.09 -13.40 12.94
C THR A 365 -2.81 -11.93 12.71
N ALA A 366 -2.12 -11.62 11.62
CA ALA A 366 -1.89 -10.27 11.15
C ALA A 366 -3.01 -9.86 10.18
N PHE A 367 -3.48 -8.63 10.33
CA PHE A 367 -4.47 -8.02 9.46
C PHE A 367 -3.81 -6.90 8.65
N GLU A 368 -3.88 -7.03 7.34
CA GLU A 368 -3.42 -6.03 6.37
C GLU A 368 -4.65 -5.42 5.68
N GLU A 369 -4.95 -4.16 5.99
CA GLU A 369 -6.02 -3.41 5.34
C GLU A 369 -5.50 -2.83 4.03
N THR A 370 -5.80 -3.49 2.91
CA THR A 370 -5.34 -3.05 1.58
C THR A 370 -6.48 -3.11 0.57
N SER A 371 -6.34 -2.47 -0.60
CA SER A 371 -7.26 -2.82 -1.69
C SER A 371 -7.02 -4.29 -2.04
N ASP A 372 -8.03 -5.07 -2.43
CA ASP A 372 -7.90 -6.53 -2.67
C ASP A 372 -6.97 -6.92 -3.85
N LEU A 373 -5.89 -6.17 -4.10
CA LEU A 373 -4.83 -6.44 -5.03
C LEU A 373 -3.53 -6.67 -4.24
N PRO A 374 -2.98 -7.90 -4.26
CA PRO A 374 -1.63 -8.13 -3.73
C PRO A 374 -0.55 -7.37 -4.51
N ALA A 375 -0.86 -6.92 -5.74
CA ALA A 375 0.00 -6.07 -6.55
C ALA A 375 -0.48 -4.61 -6.51
N ARG A 376 0.15 -3.81 -5.66
CA ARG A 376 -0.09 -2.36 -5.51
C ARG A 376 1.22 -1.60 -5.59
N ALA A 377 1.15 -0.30 -5.86
CA ALA A 377 2.33 0.54 -5.97
C ALA A 377 2.78 1.00 -4.57
N VAL A 378 3.96 0.54 -4.15
CA VAL A 378 4.65 1.07 -2.96
C VAL A 378 5.83 1.90 -3.40
N HIS A 379 5.87 3.14 -2.93
CA HIS A 379 6.96 4.06 -3.19
C HIS A 379 8.07 3.81 -2.18
N ALA A 380 9.27 3.51 -2.66
CA ALA A 380 10.43 3.28 -1.83
C ALA A 380 11.57 4.19 -2.25
N THR A 381 12.31 4.72 -1.28
CA THR A 381 13.56 5.44 -1.52
C THR A 381 14.57 5.05 -0.45
N VAL A 382 15.68 4.51 -0.89
CA VAL A 382 16.82 4.14 -0.04
C VAL A 382 17.89 5.21 -0.19
N LEU A 383 18.36 5.71 0.96
CA LEU A 383 19.49 6.61 1.06
C LEU A 383 20.62 5.90 1.79
N GLU A 384 21.82 5.94 1.21
CA GLU A 384 23.03 5.30 1.75
C GLU A 384 24.17 6.30 1.80
N GLY A 385 25.02 6.20 2.82
CA GLY A 385 26.14 7.12 3.01
C GLY A 385 25.70 8.52 3.44
N LEU A 386 24.71 8.60 4.32
CA LEU A 386 24.21 9.86 4.87
C LEU A 386 25.22 10.48 5.83
N ASN A 387 25.24 11.81 5.87
CA ASN A 387 26.00 12.54 6.90
C ASN A 387 25.35 12.39 8.26
N ALA A 388 26.15 12.52 9.31
CA ALA A 388 25.64 12.66 10.67
C ALA A 388 24.60 13.79 10.74
N SER A 389 23.45 13.50 11.34
CA SER A 389 22.33 14.43 11.49
C SER A 389 21.78 14.95 10.16
N ALA A 390 21.78 14.10 9.12
CA ALA A 390 21.21 14.43 7.83
C ALA A 390 19.74 14.85 7.97
N THR A 391 19.31 15.81 7.14
CA THR A 391 17.93 16.29 7.11
C THR A 391 17.30 15.94 5.77
N LEU A 392 16.28 15.09 5.80
CA LEU A 392 15.53 14.64 4.65
C LEU A 392 14.26 15.46 4.50
N ASN A 393 14.11 16.15 3.38
CA ASN A 393 12.87 16.80 3.00
C ASN A 393 12.02 15.83 2.19
N LEU A 394 10.88 15.47 2.76
CA LEU A 394 9.92 14.58 2.17
C LEU A 394 8.77 15.43 1.62
N GLY A 395 8.38 15.18 0.37
CA GLY A 395 7.16 15.70 -0.23
C GLY A 395 6.37 14.54 -0.78
N SER A 396 5.11 14.41 -0.41
CA SER A 396 4.30 13.28 -0.85
C SER A 396 2.87 13.72 -1.15
N PHE A 397 2.22 12.98 -2.04
CA PHE A 397 0.82 13.21 -2.35
C PHE A 397 0.08 11.91 -2.62
N ALA A 398 -1.22 11.93 -2.40
CA ALA A 398 -2.15 10.95 -2.91
C ALA A 398 -3.35 11.66 -3.54
N VAL A 399 -3.73 11.23 -4.74
CA VAL A 399 -4.98 11.61 -5.37
C VAL A 399 -6.00 10.54 -5.04
N LEU A 400 -7.00 10.94 -4.27
CA LEU A 400 -8.04 10.11 -3.72
C LEU A 400 -9.33 10.26 -4.51
N THR A 401 -9.99 9.15 -4.80
CA THR A 401 -11.39 9.11 -5.18
C THR A 401 -12.20 8.88 -3.92
N GLY A 402 -13.07 9.81 -3.54
CA GLY A 402 -13.81 9.66 -2.28
C GLY A 402 -15.20 10.25 -2.31
N VAL A 403 -16.01 9.77 -1.36
CA VAL A 403 -17.30 10.37 -0.98
C VAL A 403 -17.05 11.08 0.34
N PRO A 404 -17.16 12.42 0.40
CA PRO A 404 -16.99 13.14 1.65
C PRO A 404 -18.09 12.74 2.64
N ASP A 405 -17.77 12.67 3.94
CA ASP A 405 -18.80 12.41 4.94
C ASP A 405 -19.77 13.60 5.02
N SER A 406 -21.06 13.29 5.17
CA SER A 406 -22.17 14.26 5.28
C SER A 406 -22.02 15.25 6.44
N THR A 407 -21.21 14.89 7.44
CA THR A 407 -20.86 15.72 8.60
C THR A 407 -19.81 16.80 8.27
N ASN A 408 -19.02 16.59 7.21
CA ASN A 408 -17.95 17.49 6.78
C ASN A 408 -18.38 18.36 5.58
N VAL A 409 -19.30 19.30 5.86
CA VAL A 409 -19.96 20.19 4.88
C VAL A 409 -18.98 21.03 4.04
N PHE A 410 -17.76 21.29 4.51
CA PHE A 410 -16.74 22.09 3.81
C PHE A 410 -16.29 21.50 2.45
N ILE A 411 -16.45 20.19 2.25
CA ILE A 411 -16.04 19.49 1.03
C ILE A 411 -17.22 19.32 0.05
N SER A 412 -18.45 19.55 0.51
CA SER A 412 -19.70 19.18 -0.18
C SER A 412 -20.19 20.17 -1.26
N GLN A 413 -19.46 21.26 -1.54
CA GLN A 413 -19.86 22.21 -2.59
C GLN A 413 -19.56 21.63 -3.99
N SER A 414 -20.41 20.72 -4.47
CA SER A 414 -20.42 20.36 -5.89
C SER A 414 -21.82 20.55 -6.47
N SER A 415 -21.92 21.39 -7.49
CA SER A 415 -23.06 21.41 -8.40
C SER A 415 -23.13 20.05 -9.12
N SER A 416 -24.32 19.44 -9.13
CA SER A 416 -24.60 18.25 -9.92
C SER A 416 -24.74 18.66 -11.39
N ASP A 417 -23.62 18.93 -12.07
CA ASP A 417 -23.64 18.98 -13.52
C ASP A 417 -23.69 17.54 -14.02
N ASP A 418 -24.81 17.18 -14.62
CA ASP A 418 -25.12 15.87 -15.20
C ASP A 418 -24.42 15.72 -16.57
N THR A 419 -23.11 15.98 -16.59
CA THR A 419 -22.28 15.89 -17.79
C THR A 419 -21.96 14.43 -18.10
N VAL A 420 -22.48 13.95 -19.22
CA VAL A 420 -22.26 12.56 -19.67
C VAL A 420 -20.91 12.46 -20.38
N TYR A 421 -19.98 11.68 -19.82
CA TYR A 421 -18.66 11.37 -20.41
C TYR A 421 -18.61 9.92 -20.93
N ASP A 422 -17.76 9.63 -21.93
CA ASP A 422 -17.44 8.23 -22.28
C ASP A 422 -16.34 7.69 -21.36
N ASP A 423 -16.75 7.12 -20.22
CA ASP A 423 -15.86 6.53 -19.21
C ASP A 423 -14.86 5.51 -19.77
N ASN A 424 -15.19 4.82 -20.86
CA ASN A 424 -14.29 3.81 -21.41
C ASN A 424 -13.17 4.44 -22.22
N ALA A 425 -13.44 5.54 -22.93
CA ALA A 425 -12.41 6.32 -23.58
C ALA A 425 -11.45 6.91 -22.54
N VAL A 426 -11.99 7.44 -21.43
CA VAL A 426 -11.20 7.94 -20.30
C VAL A 426 -10.32 6.83 -19.70
N LYS A 427 -10.90 5.65 -19.39
CA LYS A 427 -10.14 4.51 -18.83
C LYS A 427 -9.06 3.99 -19.78
N LEU A 428 -9.35 3.91 -21.08
CA LEU A 428 -8.37 3.49 -22.09
C LEU A 428 -7.20 4.48 -22.18
N PHE A 429 -7.51 5.77 -22.15
CA PHE A 429 -6.51 6.84 -22.15
C PHE A 429 -5.61 6.81 -20.90
N LEU A 430 -6.21 6.68 -19.71
CA LEU A 430 -5.45 6.55 -18.46
C LEU A 430 -4.60 5.28 -18.45
N ARG A 431 -5.10 4.16 -19.00
CA ARG A 431 -4.31 2.93 -19.19
C ARG A 431 -3.13 3.11 -20.13
N SER A 432 -3.31 3.79 -21.26
CA SER A 432 -2.20 4.04 -22.18
C SER A 432 -1.10 4.86 -21.51
N ILE A 433 -1.46 5.89 -20.75
CA ILE A 433 -0.47 6.69 -20.02
C ILE A 433 0.24 5.84 -18.96
N THR A 434 -0.52 5.10 -18.13
CA THR A 434 0.04 4.26 -17.06
C THR A 434 1.04 3.22 -17.57
N LYS A 435 0.86 2.73 -18.80
CA LYS A 435 1.73 1.70 -19.40
C LYS A 435 3.07 2.25 -19.89
N VAL A 436 3.08 3.49 -20.38
CA VAL A 436 4.23 4.14 -21.03
C VAL A 436 5.02 5.00 -20.05
N MET A 437 4.37 5.50 -19.01
CA MET A 437 4.96 6.41 -18.03
C MET A 437 6.03 5.71 -17.16
N PRO A 438 7.25 6.28 -17.07
CA PRO A 438 8.20 5.90 -16.03
C PRO A 438 7.63 6.18 -14.64
N ARG A 439 8.00 5.40 -13.64
CA ARG A 439 7.48 5.50 -12.28
C ARG A 439 8.50 6.04 -11.29
N ALA A 440 9.79 6.02 -11.65
CA ALA A 440 10.86 6.63 -10.89
C ALA A 440 11.63 7.62 -11.77
N PHE A 441 11.95 8.77 -11.20
CA PHE A 441 12.57 9.89 -11.90
C PHE A 441 13.58 10.59 -10.98
N THR A 442 14.50 11.32 -11.61
CA THR A 442 15.10 12.50 -10.98
C THR A 442 14.14 13.71 -11.12
N ILE A 443 14.33 14.79 -10.35
CA ILE A 443 13.43 15.96 -10.48
C ILE A 443 13.45 16.48 -11.91
N ASP A 444 14.65 16.65 -12.47
CA ASP A 444 14.84 17.22 -13.80
C ASP A 444 14.21 16.33 -14.88
N GLY A 445 14.35 15.01 -14.75
CA GLY A 445 13.70 14.04 -15.62
C GLY A 445 12.18 14.14 -15.55
N HIS A 446 11.60 14.25 -14.36
CA HIS A 446 10.15 14.43 -14.18
C HIS A 446 9.64 15.73 -14.80
N SER A 447 10.39 16.83 -14.66
CA SER A 447 10.01 18.13 -15.25
C SER A 447 9.98 18.09 -16.78
N SER A 448 10.96 17.41 -17.39
CA SER A 448 11.05 17.22 -18.84
C SER A 448 9.90 16.35 -19.35
N PHE A 449 9.64 15.22 -18.66
CA PHE A 449 8.52 14.34 -18.99
C PHE A 449 7.17 15.05 -18.88
N THR A 450 6.95 15.83 -17.82
CA THR A 450 5.69 16.59 -17.63
C THR A 450 5.46 17.58 -18.77
N ARG A 451 6.52 18.26 -19.23
CA ARG A 451 6.44 19.19 -20.36
C ARG A 451 6.07 18.48 -21.66
N GLU A 452 6.70 17.33 -21.94
CA GLU A 452 6.39 16.54 -23.14
C GLU A 452 4.99 15.97 -23.11
N LEU A 453 4.56 15.45 -21.96
CA LEU A 453 3.22 14.91 -21.75
C LEU A 453 2.15 16.00 -21.90
N THR A 454 2.40 17.21 -21.37
CA THR A 454 1.50 18.37 -21.57
C THR A 454 1.43 18.78 -23.04
N ALA A 455 2.56 18.78 -23.76
CA ALA A 455 2.59 19.05 -25.20
C ALA A 455 1.81 17.98 -26.00
N MET A 456 1.90 16.71 -25.59
CA MET A 456 1.15 15.61 -26.21
C MET A 456 -0.36 15.78 -26.03
N TYR A 457 -0.84 16.29 -24.89
CA TYR A 457 -2.27 16.56 -24.67
C TYR A 457 -2.84 17.63 -25.61
N GLY A 458 -2.01 18.58 -26.03
CA GLY A 458 -2.36 19.62 -27.00
C GLY A 458 -2.32 19.18 -28.47
N SER A 459 -1.82 17.98 -28.79
CA SER A 459 -1.62 17.55 -30.18
C SER A 459 -2.92 17.17 -30.91
N GLU A 460 -2.92 17.33 -32.24
CA GLU A 460 -4.01 16.84 -33.10
C GLU A 460 -4.13 15.31 -33.04
N GLU A 461 -3.01 14.60 -32.93
CA GLU A 461 -2.96 13.13 -32.83
C GLU A 461 -3.76 12.60 -31.63
N THR A 462 -3.65 13.24 -30.46
CA THR A 462 -4.44 12.87 -29.28
C THR A 462 -5.94 13.09 -29.53
N THR A 463 -6.29 14.13 -30.28
CA THR A 463 -7.69 14.40 -30.68
C THR A 463 -8.22 13.31 -31.59
N VAL A 464 -7.44 12.90 -32.58
CA VAL A 464 -7.77 11.80 -33.50
C VAL A 464 -7.87 10.46 -32.75
N ALA A 465 -7.00 10.21 -31.77
CA ALA A 465 -7.04 9.01 -30.94
C ALA A 465 -8.33 8.93 -30.08
N PHE A 466 -8.75 10.04 -29.47
CA PHE A 466 -10.03 10.11 -28.75
C PHE A 466 -11.24 9.91 -29.67
N GLN A 467 -11.19 10.50 -30.87
CA GLN A 467 -12.18 10.24 -31.92
C GLN A 467 -12.25 8.74 -32.21
N ALA A 468 -11.13 8.10 -32.56
CA ALA A 468 -11.07 6.66 -32.86
C ALA A 468 -11.58 5.77 -31.71
N MET A 469 -11.21 6.07 -30.46
CA MET A 469 -11.64 5.31 -29.27
C MET A 469 -13.15 5.42 -29.03
N SER A 470 -13.74 6.61 -29.21
CA SER A 470 -15.19 6.81 -29.13
C SER A 470 -15.94 6.10 -30.27
N PHE A 471 -15.33 6.05 -31.48
CA PHE A 471 -15.94 5.43 -32.65
C PHE A 471 -15.90 3.91 -32.63
N ALA A 472 -14.98 3.24 -31.94
CA ALA A 472 -14.95 1.78 -31.89
C ALA A 472 -16.29 1.19 -31.36
N LYS A 473 -16.88 1.82 -30.34
CA LYS A 473 -18.19 1.43 -29.81
C LYS A 473 -19.35 1.88 -30.68
N THR A 474 -19.25 3.06 -31.28
CA THR A 474 -20.26 3.55 -32.23
C THR A 474 -20.28 2.68 -33.47
N ALA A 475 -19.13 2.22 -33.96
CA ALA A 475 -18.96 1.29 -35.06
C ALA A 475 -19.50 -0.10 -34.73
N ASP A 476 -19.35 -0.59 -33.50
CA ASP A 476 -19.97 -1.86 -33.08
C ASP A 476 -21.49 -1.75 -32.92
N ARG A 477 -22.01 -0.61 -32.45
CA ARG A 477 -23.45 -0.30 -32.44
C ARG A 477 -24.00 -0.10 -33.84
N VAL A 478 -23.26 0.56 -34.73
CA VAL A 478 -23.57 0.72 -36.16
C VAL A 478 -23.47 -0.63 -36.88
N LYS A 479 -22.53 -1.52 -36.54
CA LYS A 479 -22.48 -2.90 -37.07
C LYS A 479 -23.66 -3.73 -36.58
N LYS A 480 -24.09 -3.56 -35.31
CA LYS A 480 -25.30 -4.20 -34.79
C LYS A 480 -26.57 -3.63 -35.46
N LEU A 481 -26.69 -2.32 -35.60
CA LEU A 481 -27.76 -1.64 -36.33
C LEU A 481 -27.75 -2.01 -37.81
N ALA A 482 -26.58 -2.16 -38.44
CA ALA A 482 -26.42 -2.61 -39.81
C ALA A 482 -26.77 -4.10 -39.96
N LYS A 483 -26.49 -4.96 -38.97
CA LYS A 483 -26.96 -6.35 -38.94
C LYS A 483 -28.49 -6.43 -38.78
N ILE A 484 -29.08 -5.56 -37.95
CA ILE A 484 -30.54 -5.44 -37.77
C ILE A 484 -31.20 -4.83 -39.01
N ALA A 485 -30.57 -3.85 -39.65
CA ALA A 485 -31.01 -3.26 -40.92
C ALA A 485 -30.85 -4.24 -42.08
N LYS A 486 -29.83 -5.11 -42.05
CA LYS A 486 -29.66 -6.23 -42.99
C LYS A 486 -30.78 -7.27 -42.86
N SER A 487 -31.41 -7.40 -41.69
CA SER A 487 -32.65 -8.17 -41.53
C SER A 487 -33.93 -7.40 -41.92
N ALA A 488 -33.88 -6.07 -42.02
CA ALA A 488 -35.04 -5.22 -42.34
C ALA A 488 -35.05 -4.65 -43.78
N GLY A 489 -33.99 -4.86 -44.56
CA GLY A 489 -33.99 -4.86 -46.03
C GLY A 489 -34.17 -3.55 -46.80
N ARG A 490 -34.56 -2.41 -46.19
CA ARG A 490 -34.91 -1.20 -46.98
C ARG A 490 -34.14 0.11 -46.74
N ASP A 491 -33.40 0.26 -45.63
CA ASP A 491 -32.79 1.57 -45.30
C ASP A 491 -31.24 1.61 -45.36
N MET A 492 -30.60 0.55 -45.84
CA MET A 492 -29.13 0.39 -45.81
C MET A 492 -28.38 1.42 -46.67
N ALA A 493 -28.91 1.78 -47.84
CA ALA A 493 -28.26 2.70 -48.76
C ALA A 493 -28.21 4.15 -48.22
N ARG A 494 -29.21 4.55 -47.43
CA ARG A 494 -29.30 5.90 -46.88
C ARG A 494 -28.40 6.08 -45.65
N VAL A 495 -28.36 5.08 -44.78
CA VAL A 495 -27.50 5.07 -43.59
C VAL A 495 -26.01 4.94 -43.96
N LEU A 496 -25.67 4.11 -44.96
CA LEU A 496 -24.30 4.02 -45.44
C LEU A 496 -23.82 5.29 -46.17
N ALA A 497 -24.72 6.00 -46.86
CA ALA A 497 -24.39 7.26 -47.53
C ALA A 497 -24.11 8.41 -46.55
N GLU A 498 -24.73 8.42 -45.37
CA GLU A 498 -24.44 9.40 -44.30
C GLU A 498 -23.15 9.08 -43.54
N LEU A 499 -22.81 7.79 -43.38
CA LEU A 499 -21.63 7.34 -42.64
C LEU A 499 -20.34 7.26 -43.50
N GLU A 500 -20.46 7.23 -44.83
CA GLU A 500 -19.35 7.17 -45.78
C GLU A 500 -18.22 8.19 -45.49
N PRO A 501 -18.49 9.51 -45.37
CA PRO A 501 -17.42 10.48 -45.15
C PRO A 501 -16.69 10.28 -43.81
N MET A 502 -17.39 9.76 -42.79
CA MET A 502 -16.78 9.44 -41.49
C MET A 502 -15.95 8.15 -41.55
N MET A 503 -16.43 7.13 -42.26
CA MET A 503 -15.73 5.85 -42.42
C MET A 503 -14.47 5.97 -43.28
N ASP A 504 -14.46 6.88 -44.26
CA ASP A 504 -13.28 7.11 -45.11
C ASP A 504 -12.16 7.83 -44.34
N VAL A 505 -12.49 8.89 -43.59
CA VAL A 505 -11.52 9.66 -42.81
C VAL A 505 -11.00 8.87 -41.60
N ALA A 506 -11.88 8.20 -40.85
CA ALA A 506 -11.48 7.36 -39.72
C ALA A 506 -10.80 6.07 -40.18
N GLY A 507 -11.22 5.49 -41.32
CA GLY A 507 -10.62 4.30 -41.90
C GLY A 507 -9.20 4.54 -42.41
N ALA A 508 -8.98 5.65 -43.13
CA ALA A 508 -7.67 6.04 -43.62
C ALA A 508 -6.68 6.30 -42.48
N SER A 509 -7.08 7.06 -41.46
CA SER A 509 -6.21 7.36 -40.31
C SER A 509 -5.91 6.12 -39.45
N MET A 510 -6.91 5.28 -39.15
CA MET A 510 -6.70 4.07 -38.37
C MET A 510 -5.91 2.98 -39.11
N SER A 511 -5.97 2.94 -40.44
CA SER A 511 -5.23 1.95 -41.25
C SER A 511 -3.71 2.07 -41.15
N MET A 512 -3.20 3.22 -40.69
CA MET A 512 -1.77 3.48 -40.50
C MET A 512 -1.24 2.95 -39.16
N LEU A 513 -2.12 2.51 -38.25
CA LEU A 513 -1.73 1.97 -36.94
C LEU A 513 -1.45 0.47 -37.03
N PRO A 514 -0.41 -0.07 -36.36
CA PRO A 514 -0.14 -1.51 -36.38
C PRO A 514 -1.16 -2.32 -35.58
N GLY A 515 -1.36 -3.57 -35.97
CA GLY A 515 -2.19 -4.54 -35.24
C GLY A 515 -3.70 -4.45 -35.50
N PRO A 516 -4.55 -4.86 -34.53
CA PRO A 516 -6.00 -4.93 -34.71
C PRO A 516 -6.67 -3.59 -35.07
N ALA A 517 -6.09 -2.47 -34.64
CA ALA A 517 -6.55 -1.12 -35.00
C ALA A 517 -6.35 -0.82 -36.50
N GLY A 518 -5.20 -1.19 -37.06
CA GLY A 518 -4.92 -1.13 -38.51
C GLY A 518 -5.86 -1.99 -39.34
N MET A 519 -6.14 -3.21 -38.87
CA MET A 519 -7.11 -4.10 -39.52
C MET A 519 -8.54 -3.54 -39.47
N ALA A 520 -8.92 -2.87 -38.39
CA ALA A 520 -10.21 -2.19 -38.30
C ALA A 520 -10.28 -0.96 -39.23
N GLY A 521 -9.19 -0.19 -39.33
CA GLY A 521 -9.09 0.96 -40.23
C GLY A 521 -9.20 0.57 -41.70
N THR A 522 -8.45 -0.45 -42.13
CA THR A 522 -8.53 -1.03 -43.48
C THR A 522 -9.92 -1.62 -43.80
N ALA A 523 -10.59 -2.24 -42.82
CA ALA A 523 -11.97 -2.69 -42.97
C ALA A 523 -12.98 -1.54 -43.12
N MET A 524 -12.76 -0.41 -42.45
CA MET A 524 -13.61 0.78 -42.58
C MET A 524 -13.41 1.49 -43.92
N ALA A 525 -12.15 1.65 -44.38
CA ALA A 525 -11.84 2.22 -45.69
C ALA A 525 -12.35 1.35 -46.84
N SER A 526 -12.28 0.02 -46.71
CA SER A 526 -12.88 -0.89 -47.70
C SER A 526 -14.41 -0.86 -47.68
N GLY A 527 -15.04 -0.67 -46.50
CA GLY A 527 -16.47 -0.44 -46.36
C GLY A 527 -16.96 0.84 -47.06
N ALA A 528 -16.21 1.95 -46.93
CA ALA A 528 -16.49 3.20 -47.63
C ALA A 528 -16.34 3.06 -49.16
N ASN A 529 -15.36 2.30 -49.63
CA ASN A 529 -15.22 2.00 -51.05
C ASN A 529 -16.36 1.11 -51.60
N LEU A 530 -16.86 0.18 -50.79
CA LEU A 530 -18.02 -0.64 -51.15
C LEU A 530 -19.29 0.20 -51.26
N SER A 531 -19.52 1.15 -50.34
CA SER A 531 -20.69 2.03 -50.38
C SER A 531 -20.69 2.92 -51.64
N ARG A 532 -19.52 3.45 -52.05
CA ARG A 532 -19.38 4.18 -53.32
C ARG A 532 -19.76 3.34 -54.53
N ARG A 533 -19.33 2.07 -54.57
CA ARG A 533 -19.65 1.16 -55.67
C ARG A 533 -21.14 0.83 -55.74
N MET A 534 -21.80 0.68 -54.59
CA MET A 534 -23.25 0.45 -54.53
C MET A 534 -24.08 1.68 -54.92
N ARG A 535 -23.50 2.88 -54.91
CA ARG A 535 -24.14 4.13 -55.36
C ARG A 535 -23.98 4.37 -56.87
N GLY A 536 -23.04 3.66 -57.50
CA GLY A 536 -22.78 3.70 -58.94
C GLY A 536 -23.44 2.57 -59.75
N MET A 537 -24.18 1.67 -59.08
CA MET A 537 -25.14 0.73 -59.68
C MET A 537 -26.55 1.25 -59.41
#